data_AF-A0A1I5LYF0-F1
#
_entry.id   AF-A0A1I5LYF0-F1
#
_cell.length_a   1.000
_cell.length_b   1.000
_cell.length_c   1.000
_cell.angle_alpha   90.00
_cell.angle_beta   90.00
_cell.angle_gamma   90.00
#
_symmetry.space_group_name_H-M   'P 1'
#
loop_
_entity.id
_entity.type
_entity.pdbx_description
1 polymer ?
#
loop_
_entity_poly.entity_id
_entity_poly.type
_entity_poly.pdbx_seq_one_letter_code
_entity_poly.pdbx_strand_id
1 'polypeptide(L)'
;MTFIKNIKKQLVVTLLVVMALQLTAPVLTADAVTDVVVTLGEDLTEEQKASLLEEMDMAEVNEDAIVYVTNEEEHQYLGDVVPKEQIGTRAISSAKISLREDESGIMVTTENITYITSKMYANALATAGITGAEIYVTAPFNVSGTGALTGILKAYEQSTGEDLDEDLKKAANEEMVITADLAEGEDVSEDEAIDFINKIKEEVDKQKPETTEELRALIQRLAEEMNLTLTDEQLDQLVNLFNKLKDLNIDWDKVNDTIDKTKDWINDFAESEEGQGIITAVKDFFSALWDWFKSAFTNEEEALATSFK
;
A
#
# COMPACT_ATOMS: atom_id res chain seq x y z
N MET A 1 -2.68 39.68 -62.31
CA MET A 1 -3.31 39.78 -60.96
C MET A 1 -4.02 38.50 -60.52
N THR A 2 -4.48 37.64 -61.44
CA THR A 2 -5.21 36.38 -61.16
C THR A 2 -4.33 35.26 -60.59
N PHE A 3 -3.05 35.20 -60.96
CA PHE A 3 -2.13 34.13 -60.53
C PHE A 3 -1.78 34.19 -59.03
N ILE A 4 -1.52 35.38 -58.51
CA ILE A 4 -1.23 35.62 -57.08
C ILE A 4 -2.47 35.32 -56.21
N LYS A 5 -3.68 35.53 -56.75
CA LYS A 5 -4.94 35.27 -56.05
C LYS A 5 -5.17 33.76 -55.84
N ASN A 6 -4.79 32.93 -56.81
CA ASN A 6 -4.89 31.47 -56.70
C ASN A 6 -3.85 30.87 -55.76
N ILE A 7 -2.62 31.42 -55.73
CA ILE A 7 -1.56 30.99 -54.80
C ILE A 7 -1.94 31.30 -53.35
N LYS A 8 -2.50 32.50 -53.07
CA LYS A 8 -3.02 32.83 -51.73
C LYS A 8 -4.16 31.91 -51.30
N LYS A 9 -5.04 31.53 -52.23
CA LYS A 9 -6.16 30.62 -51.95
C LYS A 9 -5.67 29.20 -51.65
N GLN A 10 -4.65 28.71 -52.35
CA GLN A 10 -4.02 27.42 -52.07
C GLN A 10 -3.24 27.42 -50.75
N LEU A 11 -2.52 28.50 -50.42
CA LEU A 11 -1.81 28.65 -49.14
C LEU A 11 -2.76 28.63 -47.93
N VAL A 12 -3.93 29.26 -48.04
CA VAL A 12 -4.95 29.25 -46.97
C VAL A 12 -5.58 27.87 -46.81
N VAL A 13 -5.79 27.13 -47.90
CA VAL A 13 -6.32 25.75 -47.85
C VAL A 13 -5.28 24.80 -47.26
N THR A 14 -4.00 24.92 -47.62
CA THR A 14 -2.93 24.10 -47.04
C THR A 14 -2.74 24.38 -45.56
N LEU A 15 -2.83 25.65 -45.13
CA LEU A 15 -2.74 26.01 -43.71
C LEU A 15 -3.93 25.46 -42.89
N LEU A 16 -5.14 25.46 -43.44
CA LEU A 16 -6.33 24.88 -42.80
C LEU A 16 -6.26 23.36 -42.70
N VAL A 17 -5.70 22.68 -43.71
CA VAL A 17 -5.50 21.21 -43.65
C VAL A 17 -4.43 20.84 -42.63
N VAL A 18 -3.35 21.63 -42.52
CA VAL A 18 -2.32 21.40 -41.48
C VAL A 18 -2.87 21.68 -40.08
N MET A 19 -3.73 22.69 -39.89
CA MET A 19 -4.41 22.94 -38.61
C MET A 19 -5.43 21.85 -38.25
N ALA A 20 -6.13 21.28 -39.23
CA ALA A 20 -7.09 20.19 -39.01
C ALA A 20 -6.41 18.85 -38.65
N LEU A 21 -5.15 18.65 -39.05
CA LEU A 21 -4.36 17.47 -38.69
C LEU A 21 -3.76 17.52 -37.27
N GLN A 22 -3.83 18.65 -36.57
CA GLN A 22 -3.34 18.77 -35.18
C GLN A 22 -4.39 18.39 -34.11
N LEU A 23 -5.58 17.95 -34.52
CA LEU A 23 -6.65 17.51 -33.61
C LEU A 23 -6.66 15.98 -33.35
N THR A 24 -5.54 15.29 -33.60
CA THR A 24 -5.35 13.88 -33.25
C THR A 24 -4.11 13.64 -32.38
N ALA A 25 -3.67 14.68 -31.66
CA ALA A 25 -2.82 14.41 -30.50
C ALA A 25 -3.69 13.68 -29.46
N PRO A 26 -3.23 12.58 -28.87
CA PRO A 26 -3.91 12.03 -27.71
C PRO A 26 -4.02 13.14 -26.67
N VAL A 27 -5.23 13.42 -26.23
CA VAL A 27 -5.45 14.20 -25.02
C VAL A 27 -4.77 13.38 -23.93
N LEU A 28 -3.63 13.84 -23.43
CA LEU A 28 -3.06 13.34 -22.17
C LEU A 28 -4.07 13.74 -21.09
N THR A 29 -4.97 12.81 -20.80
CA THR A 29 -5.79 12.84 -19.60
C THR A 29 -4.87 12.70 -18.39
N ALA A 30 -5.21 13.40 -17.30
CA ALA A 30 -4.56 13.29 -16.00
C ALA A 30 -4.33 11.81 -15.61
N ASP A 31 -3.14 11.52 -15.07
CA ASP A 31 -2.67 10.23 -14.55
C ASP A 31 -3.35 9.01 -15.18
N ALA A 32 -2.80 8.55 -16.30
CA ALA A 32 -3.29 7.34 -16.95
C ALA A 32 -3.06 6.12 -16.05
N VAL A 33 -4.13 5.65 -15.40
CA VAL A 33 -4.21 4.30 -14.85
C VAL A 33 -4.01 3.34 -16.02
N THR A 34 -2.95 2.53 -15.97
CA THR A 34 -2.57 1.63 -17.07
C THR A 34 -3.29 0.30 -17.01
N ASP A 35 -3.50 -0.22 -15.80
CA ASP A 35 -4.14 -1.51 -15.57
C ASP A 35 -4.98 -1.45 -14.29
N VAL A 36 -6.26 -1.84 -14.41
CA VAL A 36 -7.18 -2.03 -13.28
C VAL A 36 -7.42 -3.52 -13.12
N VAL A 37 -7.07 -4.06 -11.96
CA VAL A 37 -7.28 -5.47 -11.61
C VAL A 37 -8.25 -5.58 -10.44
N VAL A 38 -9.10 -6.60 -10.50
CA VAL A 38 -10.05 -6.92 -9.43
C VAL A 38 -9.65 -8.23 -8.79
N THR A 39 -9.68 -8.25 -7.47
CA THR A 39 -9.54 -9.45 -6.66
C THR A 39 -10.85 -9.72 -5.94
N LEU A 40 -11.30 -10.97 -5.93
CA LEU A 40 -12.51 -11.42 -5.24
C LEU A 40 -12.19 -12.58 -4.29
N GLY A 41 -12.82 -12.58 -3.12
CA GLY A 41 -12.83 -13.74 -2.25
C GLY A 41 -13.58 -14.91 -2.88
N GLU A 42 -13.00 -16.11 -2.87
CA GLU A 42 -13.58 -17.33 -3.47
C GLU A 42 -14.91 -17.73 -2.79
N ASP A 43 -15.08 -17.41 -1.50
CA ASP A 43 -16.26 -17.78 -0.72
C ASP A 43 -17.43 -16.78 -0.84
N LEU A 44 -17.33 -15.79 -1.73
CA LEU A 44 -18.43 -14.89 -2.08
C LEU A 44 -19.53 -15.65 -2.84
N THR A 45 -20.79 -15.34 -2.54
CA THR A 45 -21.89 -15.80 -3.38
C THR A 45 -21.90 -15.03 -4.70
N GLU A 46 -22.51 -15.60 -5.74
CA GLU A 46 -22.63 -14.94 -7.06
C GLU A 46 -23.31 -13.56 -6.97
N GLU A 47 -24.29 -13.40 -6.07
CA GLU A 47 -24.94 -12.12 -5.80
C GLU A 47 -23.97 -11.11 -5.14
N GLN A 48 -23.15 -11.58 -4.19
CA GLN A 48 -22.15 -10.74 -3.55
C GLN A 48 -21.05 -10.33 -4.55
N LYS A 49 -20.57 -11.24 -5.39
CA LYS A 49 -19.60 -10.94 -6.45
C LYS A 49 -20.14 -9.84 -7.37
N ALA A 50 -21.37 -10.00 -7.88
CA ALA A 50 -21.98 -9.01 -8.75
C ALA A 50 -22.14 -7.64 -8.07
N SER A 51 -22.57 -7.62 -6.79
CA SER A 51 -22.71 -6.38 -6.02
C SER A 51 -21.38 -5.66 -5.81
N LEU A 52 -20.31 -6.38 -5.50
CA LEU A 52 -18.99 -5.79 -5.30
C LEU A 52 -18.39 -5.29 -6.62
N LEU A 53 -18.60 -6.03 -7.71
CA LEU A 53 -18.18 -5.57 -9.04
C LEU A 53 -18.91 -4.30 -9.45
N GLU A 54 -20.21 -4.18 -9.15
CA GLU A 54 -20.96 -2.93 -9.38
C GLU A 54 -20.43 -1.78 -8.52
N GLU A 55 -20.21 -2.02 -7.23
CA GLU A 55 -19.64 -1.04 -6.29
C GLU A 55 -18.26 -0.52 -6.73
N MET A 56 -17.43 -1.40 -7.31
CA MET A 56 -16.10 -1.07 -7.80
C MET A 56 -16.08 -0.44 -9.21
N ASP A 57 -17.24 -0.21 -9.82
CA ASP A 57 -17.39 0.18 -11.23
C ASP A 57 -16.75 -0.80 -12.23
N MET A 58 -16.79 -2.10 -11.90
CA MET A 58 -16.16 -3.21 -12.64
C MET A 58 -17.18 -4.27 -13.10
N ALA A 59 -18.46 -3.90 -13.24
CA ALA A 59 -19.53 -4.83 -13.64
C ALA A 59 -19.34 -5.47 -15.03
N GLU A 60 -18.53 -4.86 -15.90
CA GLU A 60 -18.23 -5.36 -17.25
C GLU A 60 -16.85 -6.04 -17.36
N VAL A 61 -16.15 -6.27 -16.24
CA VAL A 61 -14.85 -6.93 -16.24
C VAL A 61 -14.96 -8.36 -16.80
N ASN A 62 -13.94 -8.80 -17.54
CA ASN A 62 -13.86 -10.18 -17.97
C ASN A 62 -13.53 -11.06 -16.76
N GLU A 63 -14.29 -12.14 -16.55
CA GLU A 63 -14.04 -13.12 -15.48
C GLU A 63 -12.60 -13.66 -15.49
N ASP A 64 -12.02 -13.87 -16.68
CA ASP A 64 -10.64 -14.35 -16.83
C ASP A 64 -9.59 -13.33 -16.33
N ALA A 65 -9.98 -12.08 -16.10
CA ALA A 65 -9.13 -11.02 -15.56
C ALA A 65 -9.32 -10.81 -14.04
N ILE A 66 -10.24 -11.54 -13.41
CA ILE A 66 -10.48 -11.49 -11.97
C ILE A 66 -9.51 -12.45 -11.27
N VAL A 67 -8.85 -11.96 -10.22
CA VAL A 67 -8.02 -12.77 -9.33
C VAL A 67 -8.87 -13.28 -8.18
N TYR A 68 -8.98 -14.60 -8.02
CA TYR A 68 -9.65 -15.16 -6.85
C TYR A 68 -8.66 -15.46 -5.72
N VAL A 69 -9.09 -15.20 -4.49
CA VAL A 69 -8.35 -15.53 -3.27
C VAL A 69 -9.12 -16.58 -2.48
N THR A 70 -8.48 -17.70 -2.22
CA THR A 70 -9.06 -18.79 -1.43
C THR A 70 -8.68 -18.66 0.04
N ASN A 71 -9.51 -19.22 0.93
CA ASN A 71 -9.15 -19.24 2.35
C ASN A 71 -7.91 -20.12 2.63
N GLU A 72 -7.66 -21.14 1.80
CA GLU A 72 -6.43 -21.96 1.91
C GLU A 72 -5.17 -21.11 1.69
N GLU A 73 -5.19 -20.19 0.73
CA GLU A 73 -4.09 -19.24 0.52
C GLU A 73 -3.90 -18.32 1.72
N GLU A 74 -4.99 -17.83 2.34
CA GLU A 74 -4.87 -17.05 3.58
C GLU A 74 -4.16 -17.86 4.68
N HIS A 75 -4.55 -19.13 4.89
CA HIS A 75 -3.88 -20.00 5.87
C HIS A 75 -2.43 -20.32 5.48
N GLN A 76 -2.09 -20.37 4.19
CA GLN A 76 -0.72 -20.57 3.72
C GLN A 76 0.18 -19.37 4.08
N TYR A 77 -0.29 -18.15 3.87
CA TYR A 77 0.51 -16.94 4.11
C TYR A 77 0.45 -16.45 5.56
N LEU A 78 -0.67 -16.69 6.27
CA LEU A 78 -0.94 -16.13 7.60
C LEU A 78 -0.97 -17.18 8.71
N GLY A 79 -1.19 -18.47 8.41
CA GLY A 79 -1.51 -19.49 9.41
C GLY A 79 -0.42 -19.82 10.43
N ASP A 80 0.82 -19.40 10.17
CA ASP A 80 1.96 -19.57 11.08
C ASP A 80 2.07 -18.43 12.13
N VAL A 81 1.44 -17.28 11.88
CA VAL A 81 1.59 -16.09 12.73
C VAL A 81 0.26 -15.52 13.23
N VAL A 82 -0.82 -15.76 12.51
CA VAL A 82 -2.15 -15.24 12.81
C VAL A 82 -2.98 -16.34 13.44
N PRO A 83 -3.66 -16.08 14.57
CA PRO A 83 -4.64 -17.02 15.11
C PRO A 83 -5.67 -17.39 14.03
N LYS A 84 -5.99 -18.69 13.93
CA LYS A 84 -6.91 -19.20 12.91
C LYS A 84 -8.27 -18.53 12.99
N GLU A 85 -8.65 -18.06 14.17
CA GLU A 85 -9.87 -17.33 14.44
C GLU A 85 -9.92 -15.99 13.69
N GLN A 86 -8.78 -15.30 13.54
CA GLN A 86 -8.68 -14.01 12.84
C GLN A 86 -8.62 -14.17 11.31
N ILE A 87 -8.00 -15.25 10.81
CA ILE A 87 -8.07 -15.63 9.40
C ILE A 87 -9.51 -16.09 9.04
N GLY A 88 -10.15 -16.79 9.96
CA GLY A 88 -11.47 -17.36 9.75
C GLY A 88 -11.44 -18.56 8.81
N THR A 89 -12.60 -18.83 8.20
CA THR A 89 -12.86 -20.05 7.40
C THR A 89 -13.37 -19.73 6.00
N ARG A 90 -13.44 -18.45 5.63
CA ARG A 90 -14.00 -17.97 4.37
C ARG A 90 -13.22 -16.76 3.88
N ALA A 91 -12.76 -16.80 2.63
CA ALA A 91 -12.16 -15.65 1.97
C ALA A 91 -13.28 -14.76 1.37
N ILE A 92 -13.49 -13.58 1.96
CA ILE A 92 -14.62 -12.68 1.64
C ILE A 92 -14.17 -11.30 1.18
N SER A 93 -13.08 -10.77 1.73
CA SER A 93 -12.58 -9.46 1.33
C SER A 93 -12.10 -9.47 -0.13
N SER A 94 -12.29 -8.34 -0.79
CA SER A 94 -12.04 -8.12 -2.22
C SER A 94 -11.36 -6.78 -2.41
N ALA A 95 -10.70 -6.57 -3.54
CA ALA A 95 -10.07 -5.29 -3.83
C ALA A 95 -10.08 -4.94 -5.31
N LYS A 96 -10.20 -3.65 -5.61
CA LYS A 96 -9.86 -3.04 -6.90
C LYS A 96 -8.50 -2.38 -6.77
N ILE A 97 -7.60 -2.70 -7.68
CA ILE A 97 -6.23 -2.21 -7.73
C ILE A 97 -6.06 -1.46 -9.05
N SER A 98 -5.71 -0.19 -8.98
CA SER A 98 -5.35 0.65 -10.13
C SER A 98 -3.87 0.97 -10.05
N LEU A 99 -3.08 0.47 -10.99
CA LEU A 99 -1.65 0.77 -11.05
C LEU A 99 -1.40 2.10 -11.75
N ARG A 100 -0.43 2.86 -11.22
CA ARG A 100 -0.03 4.19 -11.69
C ARG A 100 1.28 4.09 -12.48
N GLU A 101 1.35 4.76 -13.63
CA GLU A 101 2.55 4.82 -14.47
C GLU A 101 3.76 5.50 -13.79
N ASP A 102 3.51 6.42 -12.87
CA ASP A 102 4.56 7.16 -12.16
C ASP A 102 5.21 6.38 -11.01
N GLU A 103 4.69 5.17 -10.74
CA GLU A 103 5.11 4.28 -9.66
C GLU A 103 5.15 4.98 -8.29
N SER A 104 4.35 6.04 -8.10
CA SER A 104 4.44 6.90 -6.93
C SER A 104 3.35 6.60 -5.89
N GLY A 105 3.81 6.28 -4.67
CA GLY A 105 2.96 6.10 -3.49
C GLY A 105 2.02 4.88 -3.52
N ILE A 106 1.35 4.65 -2.40
CA ILE A 106 0.30 3.64 -2.24
C ILE A 106 -0.86 4.27 -1.47
N MET A 107 -2.04 4.33 -2.07
CA MET A 107 -3.24 4.80 -1.39
C MET A 107 -4.19 3.63 -1.23
N VAL A 108 -4.61 3.40 0.01
CA VAL A 108 -5.59 2.35 0.31
C VAL A 108 -6.81 2.99 0.95
N THR A 109 -7.97 2.63 0.45
CA THR A 109 -9.27 2.94 1.06
C THR A 109 -9.98 1.64 1.37
N THR A 110 -10.75 1.61 2.45
CA THR A 110 -11.43 0.39 2.93
C THR A 110 -12.90 0.66 3.19
N GLU A 111 -13.77 -0.26 2.80
CA GLU A 111 -15.19 -0.30 3.17
C GLU A 111 -15.51 -1.68 3.76
N ASN A 112 -16.29 -1.74 4.84
CA ASN A 112 -16.65 -2.99 5.53
C ASN A 112 -15.45 -3.85 6.00
N ILE A 113 -14.30 -3.23 6.25
CA ILE A 113 -13.14 -3.89 6.85
C ILE A 113 -12.96 -3.39 8.28
N THR A 114 -12.86 -4.31 9.26
CA THR A 114 -12.90 -3.95 10.69
C THR A 114 -11.64 -4.26 11.48
N TYR A 115 -10.71 -5.04 10.94
CA TYR A 115 -9.49 -5.44 11.64
C TYR A 115 -8.25 -4.84 10.97
N ILE A 116 -8.10 -5.05 9.65
CA ILE A 116 -7.01 -4.47 8.87
C ILE A 116 -7.42 -3.12 8.31
N THR A 117 -6.69 -2.07 8.68
CA THR A 117 -7.00 -0.71 8.23
C THR A 117 -6.29 -0.36 6.92
N SER A 118 -6.75 0.70 6.25
CA SER A 118 -6.06 1.29 5.09
C SER A 118 -4.56 1.48 5.30
N LYS A 119 -4.17 1.92 6.49
CA LYS A 119 -2.79 2.27 6.82
C LYS A 119 -1.93 1.02 6.97
N MET A 120 -2.47 -0.02 7.60
CA MET A 120 -1.81 -1.32 7.72
C MET A 120 -1.59 -1.96 6.36
N TYR A 121 -2.58 -1.89 5.45
CA TYR A 121 -2.37 -2.33 4.06
C TYR A 121 -1.24 -1.55 3.39
N ALA A 122 -1.28 -0.21 3.44
CA ALA A 122 -0.26 0.61 2.79
C ALA A 122 1.15 0.29 3.30
N ASN A 123 1.31 0.13 4.63
CA ASN A 123 2.60 -0.21 5.24
C ASN A 123 3.11 -1.58 4.81
N ALA A 124 2.24 -2.59 4.82
CA ALA A 124 2.59 -3.95 4.42
C ALA A 124 2.92 -4.06 2.92
N LEU A 125 2.17 -3.36 2.06
CA LEU A 125 2.42 -3.32 0.62
C LEU A 125 3.76 -2.63 0.31
N ALA A 126 4.11 -1.57 1.05
CA ALA A 126 5.43 -0.96 0.95
C ALA A 126 6.53 -1.96 1.35
N THR A 127 6.35 -2.74 2.44
CA THR A 127 7.29 -3.83 2.78
C THR A 127 7.39 -4.87 1.66
N ALA A 128 6.29 -5.19 0.98
CA ALA A 128 6.28 -6.08 -0.18
C ALA A 128 6.96 -5.49 -1.44
N GLY A 129 7.39 -4.24 -1.39
CA GLY A 129 8.05 -3.55 -2.50
C GLY A 129 7.11 -3.00 -3.57
N ILE A 130 5.79 -2.99 -3.29
CA ILE A 130 4.76 -2.45 -4.18
C ILE A 130 4.80 -0.93 -4.14
N THR A 131 4.66 -0.32 -5.31
CA THR A 131 4.67 1.13 -5.51
C THR A 131 3.68 1.53 -6.61
N GLY A 132 3.16 2.76 -6.55
CA GLY A 132 2.25 3.31 -7.55
C GLY A 132 0.91 2.59 -7.63
N ALA A 133 0.21 2.43 -6.50
CA ALA A 133 -1.06 1.71 -6.49
C ALA A 133 -2.16 2.50 -5.76
N GLU A 134 -3.31 2.64 -6.41
CA GLU A 134 -4.57 3.03 -5.77
C GLU A 134 -5.41 1.78 -5.53
N ILE A 135 -5.76 1.54 -4.28
CA ILE A 135 -6.39 0.30 -3.85
C ILE A 135 -7.66 0.63 -3.08
N TYR A 136 -8.77 0.05 -3.51
CA TYR A 136 -10.02 0.05 -2.78
C TYR A 136 -10.32 -1.36 -2.32
N VAL A 137 -10.28 -1.58 -1.00
CA VAL A 137 -10.59 -2.87 -0.36
C VAL A 137 -12.02 -2.83 0.17
N THR A 138 -12.82 -3.84 -0.16
CA THR A 138 -14.21 -3.90 0.27
C THR A 138 -14.67 -5.32 0.59
N ALA A 139 -15.83 -5.42 1.22
CA ALA A 139 -16.53 -6.66 1.54
C ALA A 139 -18.05 -6.39 1.57
N PRO A 140 -18.89 -7.42 1.34
CA PRO A 140 -20.35 -7.23 1.33
C PRO A 140 -20.95 -7.02 2.73
N PHE A 141 -20.15 -7.20 3.78
CA PHE A 141 -20.44 -6.96 5.19
C PHE A 141 -19.11 -6.92 5.96
N ASN A 142 -19.14 -6.46 7.21
CA ASN A 142 -17.94 -6.34 8.05
C ASN A 142 -17.15 -7.66 8.16
N VAL A 143 -15.88 -7.63 7.75
CA VAL A 143 -14.91 -8.74 7.87
C VAL A 143 -13.54 -8.23 8.34
N SER A 144 -12.63 -9.15 8.68
CA SER A 144 -11.27 -8.81 9.13
C SER A 144 -10.45 -8.09 8.05
N GLY A 145 -10.55 -8.55 6.80
CA GLY A 145 -9.80 -8.03 5.66
C GLY A 145 -8.56 -8.86 5.28
N THR A 146 -8.18 -9.86 6.06
CA THR A 146 -6.93 -10.65 5.89
C THR A 146 -6.68 -11.15 4.47
N GLY A 147 -7.71 -11.61 3.75
CA GLY A 147 -7.56 -12.11 2.38
C GLY A 147 -7.26 -11.05 1.32
N ALA A 148 -7.53 -9.76 1.60
CA ALA A 148 -7.36 -8.72 0.59
C ALA A 148 -5.88 -8.47 0.28
N LEU A 149 -4.99 -8.52 1.27
CA LEU A 149 -3.55 -8.34 1.03
C LEU A 149 -3.02 -9.42 0.10
N THR A 150 -3.39 -10.69 0.33
CA THR A 150 -3.02 -11.81 -0.56
C THR A 150 -3.52 -11.57 -1.99
N GLY A 151 -4.76 -11.08 -2.15
CA GLY A 151 -5.29 -10.72 -3.46
C GLY A 151 -4.50 -9.61 -4.15
N ILE A 152 -4.18 -8.54 -3.43
CA ILE A 152 -3.44 -7.40 -3.96
C ILE A 152 -2.04 -7.83 -4.44
N LEU A 153 -1.32 -8.65 -3.66
CA LEU A 153 0.00 -9.16 -4.04
C LEU A 153 -0.10 -9.99 -5.35
N LYS A 154 -1.08 -10.89 -5.45
CA LYS A 154 -1.31 -11.69 -6.66
C LYS A 154 -1.68 -10.84 -7.87
N ALA A 155 -2.55 -9.84 -7.67
CA ALA A 155 -2.95 -8.91 -8.72
C ALA A 155 -1.77 -8.08 -9.23
N TYR A 156 -0.87 -7.68 -8.34
CA TYR A 156 0.35 -6.97 -8.71
C TYR A 156 1.24 -7.84 -9.59
N GLU A 157 1.56 -9.08 -9.17
CA GLU A 157 2.37 -10.04 -9.96
C GLU A 157 1.74 -10.32 -11.33
N GLN A 158 0.41 -10.49 -11.40
CA GLN A 158 -0.30 -10.71 -12.66
C GLN A 158 -0.21 -9.50 -13.60
N SER A 159 -0.26 -8.28 -13.06
CA SER A 159 -0.25 -7.04 -13.86
C SER A 159 1.14 -6.69 -14.36
N THR A 160 2.15 -6.80 -13.51
CA THR A 160 3.54 -6.45 -13.85
C THR A 160 4.25 -7.58 -14.59
N GLY A 161 3.81 -8.82 -14.39
CA GLY A 161 4.50 -10.03 -14.85
C GLY A 161 5.78 -10.31 -14.06
N GLU A 162 6.00 -9.64 -12.93
CA GLU A 162 7.12 -9.83 -12.03
C GLU A 162 6.67 -10.61 -10.79
N ASP A 163 7.31 -11.74 -10.52
CA ASP A 163 7.08 -12.49 -9.28
C ASP A 163 7.69 -11.73 -8.10
N LEU A 164 6.91 -11.52 -7.05
CA LEU A 164 7.38 -11.04 -5.76
C LEU A 164 8.04 -12.19 -5.01
N ASP A 165 9.09 -11.86 -4.24
CA ASP A 165 9.75 -12.85 -3.39
C ASP A 165 8.74 -13.46 -2.39
N GLU A 166 8.65 -14.78 -2.35
CA GLU A 166 7.66 -15.51 -1.53
C GLU A 166 7.84 -15.25 -0.03
N ASP A 167 9.10 -15.14 0.43
CA ASP A 167 9.39 -14.85 1.82
C ASP A 167 9.04 -13.38 2.15
N LEU A 168 9.18 -12.46 1.19
CA LEU A 168 8.73 -11.08 1.31
C LEU A 168 7.20 -10.96 1.35
N LYS A 169 6.48 -11.69 0.48
CA LYS A 169 5.01 -11.76 0.51
C LYS A 169 4.50 -12.27 1.85
N LYS A 170 5.16 -13.31 2.38
CA LYS A 170 4.86 -13.82 3.71
C LYS A 170 5.14 -12.75 4.77
N ALA A 171 6.35 -12.18 4.79
CA ALA A 171 6.72 -11.19 5.79
C ALA A 171 5.81 -9.96 5.80
N ALA A 172 5.37 -9.46 4.64
CA ALA A 172 4.40 -8.37 4.53
C ALA A 172 3.04 -8.73 5.15
N ASN A 173 2.55 -9.95 4.89
CA ASN A 173 1.34 -10.48 5.49
C ASN A 173 1.46 -10.62 7.02
N GLU A 174 2.59 -11.15 7.49
CA GLU A 174 2.86 -11.28 8.93
C GLU A 174 2.94 -9.92 9.62
N GLU A 175 3.65 -8.96 9.02
CA GLU A 175 3.76 -7.60 9.51
C GLU A 175 2.39 -6.94 9.66
N MET A 176 1.55 -7.04 8.63
CA MET A 176 0.22 -6.42 8.64
C MET A 176 -0.60 -6.88 9.84
N VAL A 177 -0.56 -8.18 10.14
CA VAL A 177 -1.38 -8.75 11.22
C VAL A 177 -0.75 -8.55 12.59
N ILE A 178 0.56 -8.61 12.73
CA ILE A 178 1.24 -8.24 13.98
C ILE A 178 0.95 -6.77 14.31
N THR A 179 0.94 -5.89 13.30
CA THR A 179 0.58 -4.48 13.48
C THR A 179 -0.86 -4.32 13.94
N ALA A 180 -1.79 -5.09 13.36
CA ALA A 180 -3.19 -5.10 13.77
C ALA A 180 -3.38 -5.62 15.21
N ASP A 181 -2.68 -6.69 15.59
CA ASP A 181 -2.71 -7.23 16.96
C ASP A 181 -2.16 -6.25 18.00
N LEU A 182 -1.07 -5.55 17.68
CA LEU A 182 -0.54 -4.48 18.53
C LEU A 182 -1.56 -3.36 18.74
N ALA A 183 -2.30 -2.99 17.70
CA ALA A 183 -3.33 -1.96 17.76
C ALA A 183 -4.62 -2.41 18.50
N GLU A 184 -4.81 -3.70 18.76
CA GLU A 184 -5.87 -4.21 19.64
C GLU A 184 -5.48 -4.13 21.14
N GLY A 185 -4.21 -3.83 21.45
CA GLY A 185 -3.71 -3.67 22.80
C GLY A 185 -4.39 -2.53 23.57
N GLU A 186 -4.50 -2.67 24.91
CA GLU A 186 -4.99 -1.58 25.76
C GLU A 186 -4.06 -0.36 25.62
N ASP A 187 -4.65 0.80 25.30
CA ASP A 187 -3.97 2.09 25.17
C ASP A 187 -2.93 2.19 24.02
N VAL A 188 -2.98 1.30 23.02
CA VAL A 188 -2.17 1.42 21.79
C VAL A 188 -3.07 1.82 20.62
N SER A 189 -2.84 2.99 20.04
CA SER A 189 -3.51 3.40 18.82
C SER A 189 -2.94 2.69 17.58
N GLU A 190 -3.74 2.64 16.52
CA GLU A 190 -3.32 2.20 15.19
C GLU A 190 -2.02 2.90 14.72
N ASP A 191 -1.93 4.22 14.93
CA ASP A 191 -0.79 5.03 14.53
C ASP A 191 0.46 4.65 15.34
N GLU A 192 0.32 4.45 16.66
CA GLU A 192 1.42 4.02 17.52
C GLU A 192 1.94 2.63 17.16
N ALA A 193 1.05 1.70 16.79
CA ALA A 193 1.45 0.36 16.34
C ALA A 193 2.26 0.41 15.04
N ILE A 194 1.80 1.19 14.06
CA ILE A 194 2.51 1.37 12.77
C ILE A 194 3.84 2.07 12.99
N ASP A 195 3.87 3.16 13.76
CA ASP A 195 5.09 3.91 14.08
C ASP A 195 6.10 3.01 14.78
N PHE A 196 5.66 2.12 15.67
CA PHE A 196 6.53 1.20 16.37
C PHE A 196 7.17 0.18 15.42
N ILE A 197 6.38 -0.43 14.52
CA ILE A 197 6.90 -1.36 13.50
C ILE A 197 7.92 -0.65 12.61
N ASN A 198 7.63 0.56 12.18
CA ASN A 198 8.53 1.35 11.34
C ASN A 198 9.80 1.79 12.10
N LYS A 199 9.70 2.10 13.39
CA LYS A 199 10.88 2.36 14.24
C LYS A 199 11.78 1.14 14.34
N ILE A 200 11.21 -0.05 14.51
CA ILE A 200 12.02 -1.28 14.57
C ILE A 200 12.72 -1.51 13.23
N LYS A 201 12.02 -1.38 12.09
CA LYS A 201 12.63 -1.50 10.74
C LYS A 201 13.85 -0.60 10.58
N GLU A 202 13.69 0.68 10.94
CA GLU A 202 14.76 1.67 10.90
C GLU A 202 15.96 1.26 11.75
N GLU A 203 15.72 0.91 13.02
CA GLU A 203 16.81 0.63 13.95
C GLU A 203 17.50 -0.72 13.68
N VAL A 204 16.78 -1.69 13.11
CA VAL A 204 17.35 -2.95 12.63
C VAL A 204 18.30 -2.69 11.45
N ASP A 205 17.93 -1.83 10.50
CA ASP A 205 18.81 -1.47 9.39
C ASP A 205 20.04 -0.65 9.86
N LYS A 206 19.83 0.29 10.79
CA LYS A 206 20.91 1.13 11.36
C LYS A 206 21.90 0.32 12.19
N GLN A 207 21.41 -0.50 13.14
CA GLN A 207 22.25 -1.18 14.13
C GLN A 207 22.69 -2.58 13.68
N LYS A 208 21.97 -3.20 12.74
CA LYS A 208 22.24 -4.54 12.19
C LYS A 208 22.47 -5.58 13.29
N PRO A 209 21.48 -5.86 14.15
CA PRO A 209 21.63 -6.85 15.22
C PRO A 209 21.96 -8.23 14.64
N GLU A 210 23.04 -8.83 15.13
CA GLU A 210 23.57 -10.09 14.60
C GLU A 210 22.86 -11.29 15.25
N THR A 211 22.42 -11.14 16.50
CA THR A 211 21.80 -12.21 17.29
C THR A 211 20.33 -11.95 17.61
N THR A 212 19.58 -13.04 17.87
CA THR A 212 18.18 -12.97 18.31
C THR A 212 18.04 -12.21 19.63
N GLU A 213 19.01 -12.35 20.55
CA GLU A 213 19.03 -11.66 21.83
C GLU A 213 19.25 -10.15 21.66
N GLU A 214 20.14 -9.73 20.75
CA GLU A 214 20.33 -8.31 20.42
C GLU A 214 19.07 -7.71 19.81
N LEU A 215 18.43 -8.42 18.88
CA LEU A 215 17.17 -7.99 18.27
C LEU A 215 16.06 -7.87 19.32
N ARG A 216 15.91 -8.87 20.20
CA ARG A 216 14.92 -8.83 21.27
C ARG A 216 15.15 -7.63 22.20
N ALA A 217 16.40 -7.39 22.60
CA ALA A 217 16.75 -6.26 23.45
C ALA A 217 16.48 -4.91 22.76
N LEU A 218 16.72 -4.83 21.45
CA LEU A 218 16.39 -3.66 20.64
C LEU A 218 14.88 -3.38 20.67
N ILE A 219 14.06 -4.39 20.35
CA ILE A 219 12.59 -4.24 20.29
C ILE A 219 12.02 -3.86 21.65
N GLN A 220 12.50 -4.50 22.74
CA GLN A 220 12.09 -4.14 24.10
C GLN A 220 12.42 -2.70 24.45
N ARG A 221 13.64 -2.25 24.14
CA ARG A 221 14.06 -0.86 24.40
C ARG A 221 13.19 0.14 23.63
N LEU A 222 12.89 -0.12 22.35
CA LEU A 222 12.06 0.76 21.55
C LEU A 222 10.61 0.82 22.07
N ALA A 223 10.07 -0.31 22.52
CA ALA A 223 8.75 -0.33 23.15
C ALA A 223 8.73 0.54 24.41
N GLU A 224 9.75 0.42 25.28
CA GLU A 224 9.89 1.27 26.47
C GLU A 224 10.02 2.76 26.12
N GLU A 225 10.80 3.11 25.09
CA GLU A 225 10.96 4.50 24.62
C GLU A 225 9.65 5.11 24.11
N MET A 226 8.79 4.28 23.50
CA MET A 226 7.47 4.68 23.00
C MET A 226 6.35 4.52 24.04
N ASN A 227 6.68 4.09 25.27
CA ASN A 227 5.71 3.77 26.34
C ASN A 227 4.71 2.66 25.96
N LEU A 228 5.11 1.75 25.09
CA LEU A 228 4.32 0.58 24.69
C LEU A 228 4.61 -0.61 25.62
N THR A 229 3.56 -1.31 26.02
CA THR A 229 3.68 -2.55 26.81
C THR A 229 3.42 -3.74 25.91
N LEU A 230 4.46 -4.54 25.66
CA LEU A 230 4.34 -5.76 24.87
C LEU A 230 4.09 -6.96 25.77
N THR A 231 3.22 -7.87 25.33
CA THR A 231 3.19 -9.23 25.87
C THR A 231 4.41 -10.03 25.41
N ASP A 232 4.75 -11.11 26.13
CA ASP A 232 5.82 -12.03 25.71
C ASP A 232 5.56 -12.61 24.31
N GLU A 233 4.29 -12.86 23.97
CA GLU A 233 3.87 -13.39 22.67
C GLU A 233 4.09 -12.37 21.54
N GLN A 234 3.68 -11.12 21.75
CA GLN A 234 3.91 -10.03 20.81
C GLN A 234 5.40 -9.78 20.58
N LEU A 235 6.20 -9.79 21.65
CA LEU A 235 7.65 -9.66 21.53
C LEU A 235 8.26 -10.81 20.70
N ASP A 236 7.81 -12.04 20.91
CA ASP A 236 8.28 -13.21 20.16
C ASP A 236 7.88 -13.14 18.69
N GLN A 237 6.65 -12.73 18.39
CA GLN A 237 6.19 -12.49 17.02
C GLN A 237 7.03 -11.42 16.31
N LEU A 238 7.31 -10.30 16.98
CA LEU A 238 8.15 -9.24 16.44
C LEU A 238 9.59 -9.71 16.19
N VAL A 239 10.20 -10.41 17.16
CA VAL A 239 11.55 -10.97 16.99
C VAL A 239 11.60 -11.94 15.82
N ASN A 240 10.57 -12.77 15.63
CA ASN A 240 10.50 -13.70 14.51
C ASN A 240 10.36 -12.97 13.17
N LEU A 241 9.46 -11.99 13.09
CA LEU A 241 9.26 -11.16 11.90
C LEU A 241 10.57 -10.46 11.50
N PHE A 242 11.22 -9.76 12.44
CA PHE A 242 12.41 -8.98 12.13
C PHE A 242 13.66 -9.82 11.88
N ASN A 243 13.74 -11.05 12.41
CA ASN A 243 14.77 -12.00 11.96
C ASN A 243 14.55 -12.41 10.50
N LYS A 244 13.30 -12.66 10.07
CA LYS A 244 13.00 -12.96 8.66
C LYS A 244 13.34 -11.76 7.78
N LEU A 245 12.85 -10.56 8.11
CA LEU A 245 13.10 -9.34 7.34
C LEU A 245 14.59 -9.01 7.20
N LYS A 246 15.41 -9.29 8.23
CA LYS A 246 16.87 -9.10 8.18
C LYS A 246 17.55 -9.96 7.12
N ASP A 247 17.05 -11.16 6.91
CA ASP A 247 17.59 -12.09 5.91
C ASP A 247 17.08 -11.80 4.50
N LEU A 248 16.05 -10.94 4.38
CA LEU A 248 15.49 -10.49 3.12
C LEU A 248 16.22 -9.23 2.63
N ASN A 249 16.58 -9.21 1.34
CA ASN A 249 17.23 -8.06 0.71
C ASN A 249 16.22 -6.95 0.38
N ILE A 250 15.61 -6.38 1.42
CA ILE A 250 14.61 -5.32 1.31
C ILE A 250 15.31 -4.01 0.90
N ASP A 251 14.78 -3.36 -0.13
CA ASP A 251 15.22 -2.04 -0.55
C ASP A 251 14.59 -0.97 0.34
N TRP A 252 15.22 -0.71 1.49
CA TRP A 252 14.73 0.26 2.47
C TRP A 252 14.64 1.68 1.92
N ASP A 253 15.51 2.05 0.98
CA ASP A 253 15.44 3.34 0.30
C ASP A 253 14.14 3.44 -0.53
N LYS A 254 13.77 2.37 -1.24
CA LYS A 254 12.51 2.29 -1.98
C LYS A 254 11.29 2.30 -1.05
N VAL A 255 11.33 1.58 0.07
CA VAL A 255 10.24 1.60 1.07
C VAL A 255 10.01 3.02 1.57
N ASN A 256 11.09 3.72 1.95
CA ASN A 256 11.01 5.10 2.42
C ASN A 256 10.47 6.04 1.33
N ASP A 257 11.02 6.00 0.11
CA ASP A 257 10.55 6.84 -1.01
C ASP A 257 9.07 6.61 -1.34
N THR A 258 8.59 5.36 -1.20
CA THR A 258 7.17 5.02 -1.38
C THR A 258 6.30 5.66 -0.32
N ILE A 259 6.72 5.60 0.94
CA ILE A 259 6.03 6.24 2.06
C ILE A 259 5.98 7.77 1.86
N ASP A 260 7.09 8.37 1.45
CA ASP A 260 7.21 9.82 1.23
C ASP A 260 6.26 10.29 0.12
N LYS A 261 6.29 9.62 -1.02
CA LYS A 261 5.41 9.89 -2.16
C LYS A 261 3.94 9.65 -1.84
N THR A 262 3.65 8.66 -1.00
CA THR A 262 2.29 8.40 -0.52
C THR A 262 1.73 9.59 0.22
N LYS A 263 2.54 10.25 1.06
CA LYS A 263 2.11 11.46 1.76
C LYS A 263 1.79 12.60 0.80
N ASP A 264 2.65 12.85 -0.18
CA ASP A 264 2.45 13.93 -1.15
C ASP A 264 1.16 13.69 -1.95
N TRP A 265 0.95 12.47 -2.42
CA TRP A 265 -0.28 12.10 -3.13
C TRP A 265 -1.53 12.24 -2.27
N ILE A 266 -1.49 11.83 -0.99
CA ILE A 266 -2.64 11.98 -0.09
C ILE A 266 -2.95 13.45 0.18
N ASN A 267 -1.94 14.32 0.25
CA ASN A 267 -2.16 15.75 0.38
C ASN A 267 -2.82 16.34 -0.87
N ASP A 268 -2.35 15.96 -2.06
CA ASP A 268 -2.92 16.41 -3.33
C ASP A 268 -4.35 15.89 -3.51
N PHE A 269 -4.61 14.62 -3.18
CA PHE A 269 -5.93 14.02 -3.21
C PHE A 269 -6.87 14.69 -2.19
N ALA A 270 -6.39 15.04 -0.99
CA ALA A 270 -7.15 15.80 0.01
C ALA A 270 -7.68 17.14 -0.49
N GLU A 271 -6.92 17.76 -1.38
CA GLU A 271 -7.22 19.09 -1.92
C GLU A 271 -8.10 19.02 -3.18
N SER A 272 -8.30 17.83 -3.75
CA SER A 272 -9.17 17.58 -4.91
C SER A 272 -10.67 17.66 -4.58
N GLU A 273 -11.51 17.82 -5.61
CA GLU A 273 -12.97 17.78 -5.46
C GLU A 273 -13.48 16.36 -5.11
N GLU A 274 -12.81 15.31 -5.59
CA GLU A 274 -13.15 13.91 -5.25
C GLU A 274 -12.81 13.56 -3.78
N GLY A 275 -11.85 14.26 -3.18
CA GLY A 275 -11.27 13.87 -1.90
C GLY A 275 -11.91 14.44 -0.62
N GLN A 276 -12.80 15.43 -0.72
CA GLN A 276 -13.25 16.21 0.44
C GLN A 276 -14.05 15.42 1.51
N GLY A 277 -14.42 14.16 1.25
CA GLY A 277 -15.19 13.31 2.18
C GLY A 277 -14.45 12.13 2.80
N ILE A 278 -13.36 11.64 2.20
CA ILE A 278 -12.70 10.37 2.59
C ILE A 278 -11.40 10.61 3.38
N ILE A 279 -10.86 11.83 3.35
CA ILE A 279 -9.40 12.00 3.51
C ILE A 279 -8.94 12.54 4.85
N THR A 280 -9.79 13.08 5.73
CA THR A 280 -9.27 13.70 6.96
C THR A 280 -8.49 12.71 7.84
N ALA A 281 -9.03 11.52 8.08
CA ALA A 281 -8.36 10.50 8.90
C ALA A 281 -7.11 9.90 8.22
N VAL A 282 -7.12 9.76 6.90
CA VAL A 282 -5.99 9.26 6.11
C VAL A 282 -4.87 10.30 6.05
N LYS A 283 -5.21 11.57 5.81
CA LYS A 283 -4.27 12.70 5.77
C LYS A 283 -3.62 12.96 7.11
N ASP A 284 -4.37 12.93 8.20
CA ASP A 284 -3.85 13.19 9.54
C ASP A 284 -2.82 12.12 9.94
N PHE A 285 -3.06 10.86 9.60
CA PHE A 285 -2.11 9.78 9.82
C PHE A 285 -0.81 9.92 9.04
N PHE A 286 -0.88 10.04 7.70
CA PHE A 286 0.34 10.13 6.90
C PHE A 286 1.09 11.43 7.21
N SER A 287 0.37 12.46 7.69
CA SER A 287 1.00 13.65 8.22
C SER A 287 1.84 13.36 9.46
N ALA A 288 1.28 12.64 10.44
CA ALA A 288 1.95 12.25 11.68
C ALA A 288 3.14 11.29 11.43
N LEU A 289 2.95 10.25 10.61
CA LEU A 289 3.97 9.28 10.22
C LEU A 289 5.22 9.97 9.62
N TRP A 290 5.01 10.95 8.74
CA TRP A 290 6.10 11.71 8.13
C TRP A 290 6.74 12.74 9.05
N ASP A 291 5.97 13.34 9.95
CA ASP A 291 6.51 14.27 10.92
C ASP A 291 7.41 13.50 11.93
N TRP A 292 7.01 12.28 12.30
CA TRP A 292 7.88 11.32 12.98
C TRP A 292 9.11 10.95 12.14
N PHE A 293 8.94 10.59 10.86
CA PHE A 293 10.05 10.22 9.96
C PHE A 293 11.08 11.35 9.84
N LYS A 294 10.63 12.59 9.61
CA LYS A 294 11.49 13.77 9.62
C LYS A 294 12.20 13.93 10.95
N SER A 295 11.50 13.78 12.08
CA SER A 295 12.14 13.87 13.40
C SER A 295 13.20 12.78 13.61
N ALA A 296 12.96 11.54 13.18
CA ALA A 296 13.89 10.43 13.32
C ALA A 296 15.14 10.57 12.42
N PHE A 297 14.99 11.07 11.19
CA PHE A 297 16.07 11.14 10.20
C PHE A 297 16.78 12.50 10.10
N THR A 298 16.13 13.63 10.43
CA THR A 298 16.75 14.97 10.35
C THR A 298 17.42 15.42 11.65
N ASN A 299 17.04 14.86 12.81
CA ASN A 299 17.71 15.19 14.08
C ASN A 299 19.16 14.65 14.15
N GLU A 300 19.59 13.82 13.19
CA GLU A 300 20.96 13.31 13.14
C GLU A 300 21.94 14.17 12.32
N GLU A 301 21.49 15.06 11.44
CA GLU A 301 22.44 15.93 10.72
C GLU A 301 23.09 16.96 11.69
N GLU A 302 22.36 17.39 12.73
CA GLU A 302 22.92 18.20 13.83
C GLU A 302 23.68 17.37 14.89
N ALA A 303 23.29 16.12 15.15
CA ALA A 303 24.01 15.27 16.11
C ALA A 303 25.38 14.82 15.58
N LEU A 304 25.51 14.55 14.27
CA LEU A 304 26.77 14.27 13.60
C LEU A 304 27.64 15.54 13.45
N ALA A 305 27.05 16.73 13.30
CA ALA A 305 27.81 17.98 13.26
C ALA A 305 28.39 18.41 14.63
N THR A 306 27.83 17.90 15.73
CA THR A 306 28.23 18.28 17.10
C THR A 306 29.22 17.29 17.73
N SER A 307 29.28 16.03 17.27
CA SER A 307 30.28 15.05 17.74
C SER A 307 31.68 15.23 17.10
N PHE A 308 31.79 16.08 16.06
CA PHE A 308 33.05 16.47 15.42
C PHE A 308 33.52 17.90 15.76
N LYS A 309 33.05 18.50 16.87
CA LYS A 309 33.58 19.76 17.41
C LYS A 309 34.14 19.64 18.82
#